data_AF-A0A5N0VD42-F1
#
_entry.id   AF-A0A5N0VD42-F1
#
_cell.length_a   1.000
_cell.length_b   1.000
_cell.length_c   1.000
_cell.angle_alpha   90.00
_cell.angle_beta   90.00
_cell.angle_gamma   90.00
#
_symmetry.space_group_name_H-M   'P 1'
#
loop_
_entity.id
_entity.type
_entity.pdbx_description
1 polymer ?
#
loop_
_entity_poly.entity_id
_entity_poly.type
_entity_poly.pdbx_seq_one_letter_code
_entity_poly.pdbx_strand_id
1 'polypeptide(L)' 'MQHIILAVTRDLLHSQQIRCPRTPSMDEIAACAGIKLHHLRSYYTSPDAARQASLNLRSHDALD' A
#
# COMPACT_ATOMS: atom_id res chain seq x y z
N MET A 1 5.53 11.64 -1.89
CA MET A 1 6.00 10.23 -1.90
C MET A 1 5.05 9.30 -1.16
N GLN A 2 4.63 9.60 0.08
CA GLN A 2 3.73 8.73 0.85
C GLN A 2 2.39 8.44 0.15
N HIS A 3 1.79 9.43 -0.52
CA HIS A 3 0.56 9.25 -1.32
C HIS A 3 0.72 8.25 -2.46
N ILE A 4 1.90 8.19 -3.11
CA ILE A 4 2.18 7.24 -4.20
C ILE A 4 2.23 5.82 -3.64
N ILE A 5 2.92 5.63 -2.51
CA ILE A 5 2.99 4.33 -1.83
C ILE A 5 1.59 3.83 -1.45
N LEU A 6 0.74 4.72 -0.93
CA LEU A 6 -0.63 4.38 -0.53
C LEU A 6 -1.51 4.00 -1.73
N ALA A 7 -1.42 4.75 -2.82
CA ALA A 7 -2.17 4.49 -4.06
C ALA A 7 -1.75 3.15 -4.68
N VAL A 8 -0.45 2.87 -4.75
CA VAL A 8 0.08 1.61 -5.28
C VAL A 8 -0.29 0.43 -4.38
N THR A 9 -0.17 0.59 -3.06
CA THR A 9 -0.58 -0.45 -2.09
C THR A 9 -2.07 -0.77 -2.25
N ARG A 10 -2.91 0.24 -2.52
CA ARG A 10 -4.35 0.06 -2.79
C ARG A 10 -4.58 -0.72 -4.09
N ASP A 11 -3.90 -0.35 -5.17
CA ASP A 11 -4.04 -1.03 -6.47
C ASP A 11 -3.62 -2.51 -6.36
N LEU A 12 -2.50 -2.78 -5.69
CA LEU A 12 -2.04 -4.12 -5.35
C LEU A 12 -3.07 -4.90 -4.52
N LEU A 13 -3.63 -4.29 -3.48
CA LEU A 13 -4.67 -4.93 -2.66
C LEU A 13 -5.92 -5.27 -3.48
N HIS A 14 -6.34 -4.38 -4.36
CA HIS A 14 -7.52 -4.57 -5.19
C HIS A 14 -7.28 -5.67 -6.24
N SER A 15 -6.11 -5.67 -6.88
CA SER A 15 -5.69 -6.70 -7.83
C SER A 15 -5.56 -8.08 -7.17
N GLN A 16 -4.99 -8.15 -5.96
CA GLN A 16 -4.86 -9.40 -5.22
C GLN A 16 -6.18 -9.88 -4.62
N GLN A 17 -7.10 -9.01 -4.18
CA GLN A 17 -8.44 -9.44 -3.76
C GLN A 17 -9.19 -10.23 -4.84
N ILE A 18 -8.97 -9.89 -6.12
CA ILE A 18 -9.64 -10.54 -7.25
C ILE A 18 -8.96 -11.88 -7.61
N ARG A 19 -7.63 -11.96 -7.52
CA ARG A 19 -6.87 -13.15 -7.97
C ARG A 19 -6.54 -14.13 -6.84
N CYS A 20 -6.03 -13.62 -5.71
CA CYS A 20 -5.57 -14.40 -4.54
C CYS A 20 -5.64 -13.51 -3.30
N PRO A 21 -6.57 -13.72 -2.35
CA PRO A 21 -6.72 -12.85 -1.18
C PRO A 21 -5.52 -12.99 -0.24
N ARG A 22 -4.49 -12.18 -0.50
CA ARG A 22 -3.25 -12.10 0.27
C ARG A 22 -2.87 -10.65 0.49
N THR A 23 -2.27 -10.41 1.65
CA THR A 23 -1.64 -9.13 1.97
C THR A 23 -0.35 -8.98 1.14
N PRO A 24 -0.20 -7.91 0.34
CA PRO A 24 1.03 -7.70 -0.42
C PRO A 24 2.21 -7.51 0.52
N SER A 25 3.36 -8.06 0.14
CA SER A 25 4.60 -7.91 0.88
C SER A 25 5.20 -6.51 0.68
N MET A 26 6.07 -6.09 1.60
CA MET A 26 6.78 -4.81 1.49
C MET A 26 7.62 -4.71 0.21
N ASP A 27 8.14 -5.83 -0.28
CA ASP A 27 8.94 -5.86 -1.50
C ASP A 27 8.07 -5.61 -2.74
N GLU A 28 6.89 -6.24 -2.81
CA GLU A 28 5.91 -6.00 -3.87
C GLU A 28 5.44 -4.54 -3.89
N ILE A 29 5.14 -3.97 -2.71
CA ILE A 29 4.75 -2.56 -2.59
C ILE A 29 5.88 -1.63 -3.05
N ALA A 30 7.13 -1.91 -2.64
CA ALA A 30 8.29 -1.10 -3.00
C ALA A 30 8.57 -1.18 -4.51
N ALA A 31 8.56 -2.39 -5.09
CA ALA A 31 8.77 -2.62 -6.51
C ALA A 31 7.70 -1.92 -7.36
N CYS A 32 6.43 -2.02 -6.95
CA CYS A 32 5.32 -1.42 -7.67
C CYS A 32 5.30 0.12 -7.53
N ALA A 33 5.79 0.65 -6.41
CA ALA A 33 5.95 2.09 -6.20
C ALA A 33 7.26 2.65 -6.80
N GLY A 34 8.11 1.81 -7.39
CA GLY A 34 9.38 2.23 -7.98
C GLY A 34 10.39 2.75 -6.95
N ILE A 35 10.28 2.32 -5.69
CA ILE A 35 11.16 2.76 -4.59
C ILE A 35 11.94 1.60 -4.00
N LYS A 36 13.06 1.91 -3.34
CA LYS A 36 13.82 0.90 -2.60
C LYS A 36 13.11 0.53 -1.30
N LEU A 37 13.22 -0.73 -0.89
CA LEU A 37 12.62 -1.25 0.35
C LEU A 37 13.00 -0.44 1.59
N HIS A 38 14.24 0.03 1.69
CA HIS A 38 14.67 0.88 2.82
C HIS A 38 13.94 2.22 2.88
N HIS A 39 13.55 2.76 1.72
CA HIS A 39 12.80 4.01 1.63
C HIS A 39 11.35 3.76 2.05
N LEU A 40 10.75 2.64 1.62
CA LEU A 40 9.44 2.21 2.10
C LEU A 40 9.42 2.03 3.63
N ARG A 41 10.49 1.42 4.19
CA ARG A 41 10.66 1.23 5.64
C ARG A 41 10.78 2.53 6.45
N SER A 42 11.10 3.65 5.81
CA SER A 42 11.10 4.97 6.47
C SER A 42 9.67 5.49 6.72
N TYR A 43 8.68 4.97 5.99
CA TYR A 43 7.27 5.35 6.15
C TYR A 43 6.44 4.28 6.86
N TYR A 44 6.70 3.00 6.58
CA TYR A 44 5.93 1.88 7.12
C TYR A 44 6.85 0.79 7.66
N THR A 45 6.61 0.38 8.91
CA THR A 45 7.38 -0.67 9.57
C THR A 45 6.96 -2.08 9.16
N SER A 46 5.73 -2.23 8.62
CA SER A 46 5.10 -3.51 8.28
C SER A 46 4.16 -3.33 7.08
N PRO A 47 3.96 -4.37 6.24
CA PRO A 47 2.98 -4.31 5.16
C PRO A 47 1.54 -4.10 5.69
N ASP A 48 1.25 -4.52 6.92
CA ASP A 48 -0.05 -4.30 7.55
C ASP A 48 -0.31 -2.81 7.84
N ALA A 49 0.72 -2.08 8.29
CA ALA A 49 0.63 -0.64 8.53
C ALA A 49 0.37 0.14 7.22
N ALA A 50 1.05 -0.25 6.14
CA ALA A 50 0.80 0.32 4.81
C ALA A 50 -0.63 0.04 4.33
N ARG A 51 -1.12 -1.19 4.52
CA ARG A 51 -2.50 -1.59 4.21
C ARG A 51 -3.52 -0.78 5.00
N GLN A 52 -3.38 -0.68 6.32
CA GLN A 52 -4.30 0.08 7.17
C GLN A 52 -4.31 1.56 6.76
N ALA A 53 -3.15 2.14 6.47
CA ALA A 53 -3.06 3.52 5.99
C ALA A 53 -3.75 3.69 4.61
N SER A 54 -3.63 2.73 3.69
CA SER A 54 -4.31 2.76 2.38
C SER A 54 -5.83 2.68 2.50
N LEU A 55 -6.33 1.95 3.50
CA LEU A 55 -7.76 1.83 3.83
C LEU A 55 -8.28 3.10 4.49
N ASN A 56 -7.54 3.69 5.43
CA ASN A 56 -7.92 4.94 6.11
C ASN A 56 -8.01 6.13 5.13
N LEU A 57 -7.17 6.16 4.09
CA LEU A 57 -7.27 7.16 3.04
C LEU A 57 -8.61 7.09 2.26
N ARG A 58 -9.24 5.91 2.17
CA ARG A 58 -10.56 5.75 1.52
C ARG A 58 -11.69 6.34 2.34
N SER A 59 -11.59 6.31 3.67
CA SER A 59 -12.59 6.92 4.55
C SER A 59 -12.58 8.44 4.47
N HIS A 60 -11.44 9.04 4.11
CA HIS A 60 -11.32 10.49 3.94
C HIS A 60 -11.90 10.96 2.59
N ASP A 61 -11.75 10.15 1.54
CA ASP A 61 -12.24 10.46 0.18
C ASP A 61 -13.75 10.17 0.01
N ALA A 62 -14.35 9.36 0.89
CA ALA A 62 -15.77 9.01 0.85
C ALA A 62 -16.68 10.00 1.61
N LEU A 63 -16.12 11.12 2.09
CA LEU A 63 -16.82 12.14 2.87
C LEU A 63 -16.86 13.51 2.18
N ASP A 64 -16.41 13.63 0.93
CA ASP A 64 -16.48 14.85 0.12
C ASP A 64 -17.45 14.69 -1.07
#